data_AF-A0A3C1H4N4-F1
#
_entry.id   AF-A0A3C1H4N4-F1
#
_cell.length_a   1.000
_cell.length_b   1.000
_cell.length_c   1.000
_cell.angle_alpha   90.00
_cell.angle_beta   90.00
_cell.angle_gamma   90.00
#
_symmetry.space_group_name_H-M   'P 1'
#
loop_
_entity.id
_entity.type
_entity.pdbx_description
1 polymer ?
#
loop_
_entity_poly.entity_id
_entity_poly.type
_entity_poly.pdbx_seq_one_letter_code
_entity_poly.pdbx_strand_id
1 'polypeptide(L)'
;MKTLQELTAIKEAMRAEMALRLGKDASGAKYEKHILMCGGTGCTSSGSMKMADELERLLKEKGLTEKVFVVRTGCFGLCERGPIMIVYPEGSFYTHVTMDMIPRIVDEHLIGGSPVKEFLYDETVVEGEDHIKSLNETTFYAKQHRVALRNCGLINPEDINEYIARKGYLALHKVLTEMTPEEVIQEILDSGLRGRGGGGFPTGMKWKLARNI
;
A
#
# COMPACT_ATOMS: atom_id res chain seq x y z
N MET A 1 3.17 -13.25 22.02
CA MET A 1 2.88 -12.00 21.26
C MET A 1 4.06 -11.06 21.45
N LYS A 2 4.49 -10.34 20.42
CA LYS A 2 5.53 -9.30 20.57
C LYS A 2 5.07 -8.25 21.60
N THR A 3 6.01 -7.79 22.42
CA THR A 3 5.82 -6.68 23.37
C THR A 3 5.57 -5.37 22.61
N LEU A 4 5.00 -4.37 23.30
CA LEU A 4 4.82 -3.05 22.71
C LEU A 4 6.15 -2.41 22.27
N GLN A 5 7.22 -2.67 23.03
CA GLN A 5 8.57 -2.21 22.69
C GLN A 5 9.06 -2.85 21.38
N GLU A 6 8.90 -4.16 21.20
CA GLU A 6 9.26 -4.83 19.94
C GLU A 6 8.44 -4.33 18.75
N LEU A 7 7.13 -4.14 18.91
CA LEU A 7 6.26 -3.60 17.85
C LEU A 7 6.69 -2.17 17.47
N THR A 8 7.04 -1.36 18.47
CA THR A 8 7.54 0.01 18.25
C THR A 8 8.90 0.00 17.55
N ALA A 9 9.81 -0.90 17.94
CA ALA A 9 11.11 -1.04 17.30
C ALA A 9 10.98 -1.42 15.81
N ILE A 10 10.10 -2.36 15.48
CA ILE A 10 9.82 -2.73 14.07
C ILE A 10 9.27 -1.53 13.30
N LYS A 11 8.33 -0.80 13.90
CA LYS A 11 7.75 0.39 13.27
C LYS A 11 8.78 1.47 12.99
N GLU A 12 9.71 1.72 13.91
CA GLU A 12 10.78 2.70 13.69
C GLU A 12 11.82 2.19 12.67
N ALA A 13 12.16 0.90 12.69
CA ALA A 13 13.08 0.31 11.70
C ALA A 13 12.54 0.40 10.26
N MET A 14 11.23 0.25 10.08
CA MET A 14 10.57 0.34 8.77
C MET A 14 10.16 1.77 8.38
N ARG A 15 10.41 2.77 9.23
CA ARG A 15 9.89 4.12 9.07
C ARG A 15 10.31 4.76 7.76
N ALA A 16 11.59 4.66 7.41
CA ALA A 16 12.13 5.29 6.20
C ALA A 16 11.55 4.62 4.93
N GLU A 17 11.46 3.29 4.90
CA GLU A 17 10.85 2.53 3.81
C GLU A 17 9.38 2.91 3.59
N MET A 18 8.62 3.05 4.68
CA MET A 18 7.23 3.47 4.63
C MET A 18 7.08 4.93 4.22
N ALA A 19 8.01 5.80 4.64
CA ALA A 19 8.01 7.20 4.25
C ALA A 19 8.23 7.38 2.74
N LEU A 20 9.12 6.57 2.15
CA LEU A 20 9.36 6.54 0.70
C LEU A 20 8.06 6.32 -0.07
N ARG A 21 7.28 5.30 0.33
CA ARG A 21 6.00 4.94 -0.31
C ARG A 21 4.84 5.88 0.03
N LEU A 22 5.08 6.88 0.86
CA LEU A 22 4.10 7.92 1.20
C LEU A 22 4.46 9.27 0.59
N GLY A 23 5.50 9.33 -0.25
CA GLY A 23 6.02 10.58 -0.81
C GLY A 23 6.53 11.54 0.27
N LYS A 24 7.08 11.01 1.37
CA LYS A 24 7.64 11.78 2.48
C LYS A 24 9.15 11.63 2.51
N ASP A 25 9.81 12.46 3.33
CA ASP A 25 11.24 12.33 3.59
C ASP A 25 11.58 10.90 4.04
N ALA A 26 12.37 10.22 3.21
CA ALA A 26 12.77 8.84 3.34
C ALA A 26 14.27 8.71 3.66
N SER A 27 14.87 9.76 4.23
CA SER A 27 16.24 9.74 4.72
C SER A 27 16.49 8.49 5.59
N GLY A 28 17.45 7.66 5.17
CA GLY A 28 17.77 6.39 5.83
C GLY A 28 17.03 5.16 5.29
N ALA A 29 16.26 5.28 4.20
CA ALA A 29 15.74 4.12 3.48
C ALA A 29 16.89 3.35 2.83
N LYS A 30 16.77 2.02 2.80
CA LYS A 30 17.73 1.10 2.19
C LYS A 30 17.74 1.27 0.67
N TYR A 31 16.57 1.47 0.07
CA TYR A 31 16.42 1.62 -1.38
C TYR A 31 16.15 3.07 -1.76
N GLU A 32 16.68 3.49 -2.89
CA GLU A 32 16.44 4.81 -3.47
C GLU A 32 15.03 4.89 -4.09
N LYS A 33 14.54 3.77 -4.64
CA LYS A 33 13.23 3.69 -5.29
C LYS A 33 12.45 2.44 -4.91
N HIS A 34 11.14 2.59 -4.82
CA HIS A 34 10.20 1.48 -4.64
C HIS A 34 9.23 1.39 -5.81
N ILE A 35 9.13 0.21 -6.42
CA ILE A 35 8.16 -0.11 -7.46
C ILE A 35 7.04 -0.93 -6.84
N LEU A 36 5.86 -0.36 -6.69
CA LEU A 36 4.68 -1.04 -6.15
C LEU A 36 3.88 -1.61 -7.31
N MET A 37 4.01 -2.90 -7.53
CA MET A 37 3.21 -3.64 -8.51
C MET A 37 1.91 -4.11 -7.85
N CYS A 38 0.77 -3.88 -8.50
CA CYS A 38 -0.53 -4.32 -7.99
C CYS A 38 -0.68 -5.85 -8.10
N GLY A 39 -0.81 -6.51 -6.95
CA GLY A 39 -1.12 -7.94 -6.83
C GLY A 39 -2.60 -8.25 -6.59
N GLY A 40 -3.49 -7.27 -6.81
CA GLY A 40 -4.94 -7.52 -6.78
C GLY A 40 -5.37 -8.43 -7.92
N THR A 41 -6.39 -9.26 -7.71
CA THR A 41 -6.82 -10.32 -8.66
C THR A 41 -7.02 -9.82 -10.09
N GLY A 42 -7.62 -8.64 -10.28
CA GLY A 42 -7.80 -8.05 -11.61
C GLY A 42 -6.48 -7.68 -12.32
N CYS A 43 -5.46 -7.25 -11.59
CA CYS A 43 -4.13 -6.98 -12.17
C CYS A 43 -3.37 -8.30 -12.38
N THR A 44 -3.49 -9.25 -11.45
CA THR A 44 -2.87 -10.57 -11.56
C THR A 44 -3.40 -11.34 -12.78
N SER A 45 -4.71 -11.31 -13.04
CA SER A 45 -5.30 -11.93 -14.23
C SER A 45 -4.80 -11.32 -15.53
N SER A 46 -4.36 -10.06 -15.48
CA SER A 46 -3.77 -9.32 -16.61
C SER A 46 -2.24 -9.41 -16.65
N GLY A 47 -1.63 -10.29 -15.84
CA GLY A 47 -0.20 -10.61 -15.93
C GLY A 47 0.74 -9.75 -15.06
N SER A 48 0.23 -8.97 -14.10
CA SER A 48 1.08 -8.09 -13.26
C SER A 48 2.22 -8.81 -12.52
N MET A 49 2.02 -10.07 -12.12
CA MET A 49 3.06 -10.86 -11.45
C MET A 49 4.22 -11.19 -12.40
N LYS A 50 3.92 -11.51 -13.66
CA LYS A 50 4.96 -11.72 -14.68
C LYS A 50 5.73 -10.42 -14.95
N MET A 51 5.07 -9.27 -14.87
CA MET A 51 5.70 -7.95 -15.03
C MET A 51 6.62 -7.64 -13.85
N ALA A 52 6.23 -8.00 -12.62
CA ALA A 52 7.10 -7.91 -11.45
C ALA A 52 8.35 -8.78 -11.60
N ASP A 53 8.19 -10.02 -12.09
CA ASP A 53 9.30 -10.93 -12.32
C ASP A 53 10.26 -10.39 -13.41
N GLU A 54 9.72 -9.80 -14.48
CA GLU A 54 10.52 -9.17 -15.53
C GLU A 54 11.25 -7.92 -15.04
N LEU A 55 10.60 -7.10 -14.21
CA LEU A 55 11.26 -5.98 -13.53
C LEU A 55 12.44 -6.47 -12.69
N GLU A 56 12.25 -7.47 -11.84
CA GLU A 56 13.33 -8.03 -11.02
C GLU A 56 14.48 -8.59 -11.87
N ARG A 57 14.15 -9.26 -13.00
CA ARG A 57 15.14 -9.76 -13.95
C ARG A 57 15.98 -8.62 -14.55
N LEU A 58 15.34 -7.56 -15.04
CA LEU A 58 16.00 -6.41 -15.65
C LEU A 58 16.81 -5.59 -14.64
N LEU A 59 16.27 -5.40 -13.43
CA LEU A 59 17.00 -4.73 -12.34
C LEU A 59 18.28 -5.48 -11.99
N LYS A 60 18.24 -6.82 -11.98
CA LYS A 60 19.44 -7.65 -11.78
C LYS A 60 20.43 -7.51 -12.93
N GLU A 61 19.96 -7.58 -14.17
CA GLU A 61 20.80 -7.42 -15.37
C GLU A 61 21.51 -6.07 -15.42
N LYS A 62 20.83 -5.01 -14.97
CA LYS A 62 21.33 -3.62 -14.97
C LYS A 62 22.04 -3.23 -13.66
N GLY A 63 22.18 -4.15 -12.70
CA GLY A 63 22.89 -3.91 -11.42
C GLY A 63 22.18 -2.94 -10.47
N LEU A 64 20.85 -2.87 -10.52
CA LEU A 64 20.02 -1.92 -9.76
C LEU A 64 19.39 -2.52 -8.48
N THR A 65 19.62 -3.80 -8.18
CA THR A 65 18.95 -4.52 -7.07
C THR A 65 19.23 -3.94 -5.69
N GLU A 66 20.36 -3.24 -5.51
CA GLU A 66 20.68 -2.56 -4.24
C GLU A 66 20.02 -1.18 -4.12
N LYS A 67 19.50 -0.62 -5.22
CA LYS A 67 18.93 0.74 -5.28
C LYS A 67 17.41 0.72 -5.45
N VAL A 68 16.87 -0.27 -6.14
CA VAL A 68 15.46 -0.34 -6.53
C VAL A 68 14.86 -1.64 -6.03
N PHE A 69 13.75 -1.55 -5.30
CA PHE A 69 13.04 -2.71 -4.77
C PHE A 69 11.63 -2.82 -5.34
N VAL A 70 11.30 -4.01 -5.84
CA VAL A 70 9.97 -4.35 -6.37
C VAL A 70 9.12 -4.91 -5.24
N VAL A 71 7.99 -4.26 -5.00
CA VAL A 71 7.03 -4.57 -3.96
C VAL A 71 5.77 -5.10 -4.63
N ARG A 72 5.45 -6.38 -4.40
CA ARG A 72 4.16 -6.94 -4.78
C ARG A 72 3.15 -6.51 -3.71
N THR A 73 2.24 -5.61 -4.05
CA THR A 73 1.29 -5.01 -3.10
C THR A 73 -0.11 -5.61 -3.24
N GLY A 74 -1.01 -5.27 -2.30
CA GLY A 74 -2.44 -5.51 -2.49
C GLY A 74 -3.07 -4.65 -3.60
N CYS A 75 -4.39 -4.72 -3.75
CA CYS A 75 -5.11 -3.95 -4.77
C CYS A 75 -5.11 -2.44 -4.47
N PHE A 76 -4.91 -1.62 -5.51
CA PHE A 76 -5.09 -0.16 -5.43
C PHE A 76 -6.56 0.28 -5.47
N GLY A 77 -7.44 -0.53 -6.08
CA GLY A 77 -8.89 -0.29 -6.15
C GLY A 77 -9.37 0.30 -7.49
N LEU A 78 -8.48 0.91 -8.27
CA LEU A 78 -8.80 1.43 -9.62
C LEU A 78 -8.59 0.34 -10.70
N CYS A 79 -9.37 -0.73 -10.62
CA CYS A 79 -9.19 -1.91 -11.49
C CYS A 79 -9.38 -1.60 -12.99
N GLU A 80 -10.19 -0.59 -13.32
CA GLU A 80 -10.38 -0.13 -14.71
C GLU A 80 -9.07 0.28 -15.38
N ARG A 81 -8.12 0.81 -14.61
CA ARG A 81 -6.80 1.26 -15.08
C ARG A 81 -5.69 0.22 -14.88
N GLY A 82 -6.05 -1.01 -14.51
CA GLY A 82 -5.09 -2.10 -14.29
C GLY A 82 -4.49 -2.66 -15.60
N PRO A 83 -3.30 -3.28 -15.55
CA PRO A 83 -2.37 -3.41 -14.42
C PRO A 83 -1.81 -2.06 -13.94
N ILE A 84 -1.70 -1.92 -12.62
CA ILE A 84 -1.19 -0.70 -11.96
C ILE A 84 0.22 -0.95 -11.45
N MET A 85 1.09 0.03 -11.68
CA MET A 85 2.41 0.12 -11.07
C MET A 85 2.66 1.55 -10.59
N ILE A 86 3.19 1.73 -9.37
CA ILE A 86 3.58 3.05 -8.87
C ILE A 86 5.06 3.05 -8.51
N VAL A 87 5.79 4.07 -8.92
CA VAL A 87 7.20 4.26 -8.54
C VAL A 87 7.34 5.45 -7.60
N TYR A 88 7.91 5.21 -6.44
CA TYR A 88 8.30 6.22 -5.45
C TYR A 88 9.82 6.46 -5.50
N PRO A 89 10.29 7.68 -5.16
CA PRO A 89 9.60 8.74 -4.42
C PRO A 89 8.65 9.63 -5.23
N GLU A 90 8.76 9.65 -6.56
CA GLU A 90 8.02 10.59 -7.43
C GLU A 90 6.50 10.38 -7.38
N GLY A 91 6.03 9.19 -7.00
CA GLY A 91 4.62 8.84 -7.06
C GLY A 91 4.14 8.62 -8.49
N SER A 92 5.04 8.27 -9.41
CA SER A 92 4.73 8.02 -10.82
C SER A 92 3.72 6.88 -10.95
N PHE A 93 2.47 7.21 -11.28
CA PHE A 93 1.38 6.27 -11.34
C PHE A 93 1.17 5.75 -12.77
N TYR A 94 1.79 4.61 -13.07
CA TYR A 94 1.65 3.92 -14.35
C TYR A 94 0.35 3.11 -14.40
N THR A 95 -0.38 3.26 -15.49
CA THR A 95 -1.65 2.58 -15.73
C THR A 95 -1.62 1.75 -16.99
N HIS A 96 -2.51 0.76 -17.10
CA HIS A 96 -2.59 -0.16 -18.23
C HIS A 96 -1.23 -0.78 -18.59
N VAL A 97 -0.40 -1.05 -17.59
CA VAL A 97 0.98 -1.50 -17.81
C VAL A 97 0.97 -2.83 -18.56
N THR A 98 1.74 -2.90 -19.63
CA THR A 98 1.96 -4.10 -20.44
C THR A 98 3.42 -4.56 -20.34
N MET A 99 3.70 -5.76 -20.85
CA MET A 99 5.05 -6.33 -20.79
C MET A 99 6.08 -5.54 -21.61
N ASP A 100 5.66 -5.01 -22.77
CA ASP A 100 6.50 -4.23 -23.69
C ASP A 100 6.87 -2.83 -23.15
N MET A 101 6.08 -2.30 -22.21
CA MET A 101 6.40 -1.03 -21.54
C MET A 101 7.54 -1.17 -20.51
N ILE A 102 7.73 -2.36 -19.93
CA ILE A 102 8.66 -2.58 -18.81
C ILE A 102 10.11 -2.17 -19.14
N PRO A 103 10.73 -2.60 -20.27
CA PRO A 103 12.11 -2.22 -20.59
C PRO A 103 12.29 -0.71 -20.68
N ARG A 104 11.33 0.00 -21.30
CA ARG A 104 11.38 1.45 -21.46
C ARG A 104 11.24 2.18 -20.13
N ILE A 105 10.38 1.68 -19.23
CA ILE A 105 10.28 2.23 -17.87
C ILE A 105 11.59 2.01 -17.08
N VAL A 106 12.23 0.85 -17.23
CA VAL A 106 13.53 0.60 -16.59
C VAL A 106 14.60 1.57 -17.11
N ASP A 107 14.75 1.67 -18.43
CA ASP A 107 15.82 2.48 -19.03
C ASP A 107 15.59 4.00 -18.86
N GLU A 108 14.38 4.51 -19.12
CA GLU A 108 14.10 5.96 -19.04
C GLU A 108 13.87 6.43 -17.61
N HIS A 109 13.06 5.70 -16.82
CA HIS A 109 12.69 6.16 -15.49
C HIS A 109 13.65 5.67 -14.40
N LEU A 110 13.91 4.36 -14.33
CA LEU A 110 14.69 3.83 -13.20
C LEU A 110 16.19 4.14 -13.34
N ILE A 111 16.72 4.14 -14.57
CA ILE A 111 18.11 4.50 -14.86
C ILE A 111 18.22 6.00 -15.20
N GLY A 112 17.42 6.48 -16.16
CA GLY A 112 17.48 7.86 -16.64
C GLY A 112 16.84 8.90 -15.70
N GLY A 113 16.09 8.47 -14.68
CA GLY A 113 15.42 9.36 -13.73
C GLY A 113 14.20 10.10 -14.28
N SER A 114 13.78 9.83 -15.52
CA SER A 114 12.67 10.52 -16.19
C SER A 114 11.46 9.61 -16.34
N PRO A 115 10.34 9.87 -15.63
CA PRO A 115 9.11 9.11 -15.82
C PRO A 115 8.61 9.16 -17.26
N VAL A 116 8.14 8.02 -17.77
CA VAL A 116 7.61 7.91 -19.13
C VAL A 116 6.19 8.48 -19.15
N LYS A 117 6.05 9.80 -19.37
CA LYS A 117 4.80 10.57 -19.16
C LYS A 117 3.59 10.00 -19.92
N GLU A 118 3.80 9.42 -21.10
CA GLU A 118 2.75 8.77 -21.91
C GLU A 118 2.12 7.53 -21.26
N PHE A 119 2.81 6.90 -20.29
CA PHE A 119 2.34 5.71 -19.58
C PHE A 119 1.70 6.03 -18.23
N LEU A 120 1.78 7.30 -17.80
CA LEU A 120 1.24 7.74 -16.51
C LEU A 120 -0.28 7.94 -16.60
N TYR A 121 -0.93 7.89 -15.44
CA TYR A 121 -2.33 8.26 -15.33
C TYR A 121 -2.49 9.75 -15.66
N ASP A 122 -3.36 10.05 -16.62
CA ASP A 122 -3.62 11.38 -17.15
C ASP A 122 -3.94 12.41 -16.04
N GLU A 123 -4.76 12.03 -15.05
CA GLU A 123 -5.07 12.92 -13.92
C GLU A 123 -3.87 13.24 -12.99
N THR A 124 -2.78 12.47 -13.09
CA THR A 124 -1.57 12.70 -12.29
C THR A 124 -0.53 13.58 -12.98
N VAL A 125 -0.70 13.83 -14.28
CA VAL A 125 0.21 14.66 -15.09
C VAL A 125 -0.40 16.04 -15.26
N VAL A 126 0.38 17.09 -15.00
CA VAL A 126 -0.03 18.48 -15.24
C VAL A 126 0.81 19.06 -16.36
N GLU A 127 0.16 19.60 -17.38
CA GLU A 127 0.87 20.26 -18.48
C GLU A 127 1.67 21.47 -17.95
N GLY A 128 2.95 21.53 -18.31
CA GLY A 128 3.85 22.62 -17.91
C GLY A 128 4.46 22.49 -16.51
N GLU A 129 4.17 21.41 -15.77
CA GLU A 129 4.78 21.13 -14.48
C GLU A 129 5.58 19.81 -14.53
N ASP A 130 6.72 19.79 -13.85
CA ASP A 130 7.58 18.61 -13.77
C ASP A 130 7.23 17.69 -12.59
N HIS A 131 6.27 18.09 -11.74
CA HIS A 131 5.84 17.27 -10.61
C HIS A 131 4.63 16.42 -10.96
N ILE A 132 4.56 15.23 -10.36
CA ILE A 132 3.45 14.29 -10.50
C ILE A 132 2.50 14.49 -9.33
N LYS A 133 1.21 14.69 -9.61
CA LYS A 133 0.20 14.83 -8.55
C LYS A 133 0.07 13.54 -7.76
N SER A 134 -0.23 13.69 -6.48
CA SER A 134 -0.51 12.54 -5.63
C SER A 134 -1.69 11.74 -6.17
N LEU A 135 -1.60 10.41 -6.12
CA LEU A 135 -2.73 9.51 -6.39
C LEU A 135 -4.01 9.94 -5.65
N ASN A 136 -3.87 10.44 -4.41
CA ASN A 136 -4.97 10.86 -3.55
C ASN A 136 -5.68 12.13 -4.05
N GLU A 137 -5.11 12.88 -4.97
CA GLU A 137 -5.69 14.10 -5.54
C GLU A 137 -6.51 13.83 -6.82
N THR A 138 -6.40 12.63 -7.38
CA THR A 138 -7.20 12.23 -8.55
C THR A 138 -8.67 12.08 -8.18
N THR A 139 -9.55 12.23 -9.18
CA THR A 139 -11.01 12.19 -9.02
C THR A 139 -11.49 10.91 -8.36
N PHE A 140 -10.86 9.78 -8.67
CA PHE A 140 -11.20 8.47 -8.11
C PHE A 140 -10.93 8.41 -6.60
N TYR A 141 -9.76 8.88 -6.14
CA TYR A 141 -9.33 8.72 -4.74
C TYR A 141 -9.70 9.89 -3.83
N ALA A 142 -9.79 11.12 -4.35
CA ALA A 142 -9.98 12.34 -3.55
C ALA A 142 -11.26 12.32 -2.69
N LYS A 143 -12.28 11.57 -3.12
CA LYS A 143 -13.57 11.44 -2.41
C LYS A 143 -13.66 10.22 -1.49
N GLN A 144 -12.58 9.43 -1.38
CA GLN A 144 -12.60 8.19 -0.61
C GLN A 144 -12.05 8.38 0.81
N HIS A 145 -12.76 7.84 1.79
CA HIS A 145 -12.24 7.69 3.15
C HIS A 145 -11.87 6.23 3.43
N ARG A 146 -10.62 5.85 3.14
CA ARG A 146 -10.16 4.45 3.18
C ARG A 146 -9.76 4.01 4.59
N VAL A 147 -10.72 3.73 5.47
CA VAL A 147 -10.41 3.26 6.85
C VAL A 147 -9.89 1.83 6.87
N ALA A 148 -10.68 0.87 6.37
CA ALA A 148 -10.31 -0.54 6.32
C ALA A 148 -9.22 -0.81 5.26
N LEU A 149 -9.27 -0.08 4.15
CA LEU A 149 -8.40 -0.25 3.00
C LEU A 149 -7.12 0.62 3.05
N ARG A 150 -6.83 1.30 4.17
CA ARG A 150 -5.72 2.28 4.32
C ARG A 150 -4.32 1.76 3.97
N ASN A 151 -4.14 0.44 3.92
CA ASN A 151 -2.86 -0.21 3.61
C ASN A 151 -2.87 -0.90 2.24
N CYS A 152 -4.03 -1.02 1.58
CA CYS A 152 -4.15 -1.67 0.27
C CYS A 152 -3.49 -0.82 -0.81
N GLY A 153 -2.57 -1.42 -1.57
CA GLY A 153 -1.72 -0.72 -2.55
C GLY A 153 -0.53 0.02 -1.95
N LEU A 154 -0.24 -0.15 -0.65
CA LEU A 154 0.89 0.51 0.02
C LEU A 154 1.91 -0.48 0.57
N ILE A 155 1.41 -1.52 1.25
CA ILE A 155 2.27 -2.53 1.88
C ILE A 155 2.34 -3.80 1.02
N ASN A 156 3.45 -4.53 1.17
CA ASN A 156 3.56 -5.93 0.83
C ASN A 156 2.69 -6.74 1.81
N PRO A 157 1.63 -7.42 1.34
CA PRO A 157 0.77 -8.21 2.21
C PRO A 157 1.48 -9.43 2.81
N GLU A 158 2.63 -9.84 2.28
CA GLU A 158 3.43 -10.97 2.77
C GLU A 158 4.53 -10.56 3.75
N ASP A 159 4.76 -9.25 3.96
CA ASP A 159 5.69 -8.76 4.99
C ASP A 159 4.92 -8.24 6.21
N ILE A 160 4.98 -9.01 7.29
CA ILE A 160 4.36 -8.66 8.57
C ILE A 160 4.94 -7.37 9.18
N ASN A 161 6.21 -7.05 8.92
CA ASN A 161 6.86 -5.86 9.47
C ASN A 161 6.26 -4.59 8.88
N GLU A 162 5.89 -4.60 7.60
CA GLU A 162 5.21 -3.48 6.98
C GLU A 162 3.80 -3.26 7.58
N TYR A 163 3.08 -4.35 7.88
CA TYR A 163 1.80 -4.24 8.57
C TYR A 163 1.97 -3.64 9.98
N ILE A 164 2.97 -4.08 10.74
CA ILE A 164 3.31 -3.53 12.06
C ILE A 164 3.70 -2.06 11.97
N ALA A 165 4.52 -1.68 10.99
CA ALA A 165 4.92 -0.30 10.74
C ALA A 165 3.71 0.61 10.50
N ARG A 166 2.65 0.05 9.89
CA ARG A 166 1.35 0.69 9.68
C ARG A 166 0.37 0.48 10.84
N LYS A 167 0.88 0.34 12.07
CA LYS A 167 0.14 0.19 13.33
C LYS A 167 -0.61 -1.15 13.46
N GLY A 168 -0.26 -2.14 12.65
CA GLY A 168 -0.75 -3.50 12.77
C GLY A 168 -0.45 -4.07 14.16
N TYR A 169 -1.37 -4.89 14.68
CA TYR A 169 -1.32 -5.52 16.00
C TYR A 169 -1.29 -4.58 17.23
N LEU A 170 -1.13 -3.26 17.09
CA LEU A 170 -1.16 -2.35 18.25
C LEU A 170 -2.51 -2.38 18.98
N ALA A 171 -3.62 -2.41 18.23
CA ALA A 171 -4.95 -2.53 18.82
C ALA A 171 -5.14 -3.89 19.51
N LEU A 172 -4.62 -4.98 18.91
CA LEU A 172 -4.67 -6.30 19.53
C LEU A 172 -3.86 -6.34 20.82
N HIS A 173 -2.68 -5.73 20.85
CA HIS A 173 -1.86 -5.62 22.05
C HIS A 173 -2.65 -4.93 23.17
N LYS A 174 -3.17 -3.71 22.91
CA LYS A 174 -4.02 -2.96 23.86
C LYS A 174 -5.16 -3.82 24.40
N VAL A 175 -5.92 -4.48 23.51
CA VAL A 175 -7.06 -5.32 23.88
C VAL A 175 -6.64 -6.48 24.80
N LEU A 176 -5.49 -7.09 24.58
CA LEU A 176 -5.04 -8.25 25.35
C LEU A 176 -4.35 -7.89 26.68
N THR A 177 -3.80 -6.69 26.81
CA THR A 177 -2.97 -6.31 27.98
C THR A 177 -3.62 -5.26 28.88
N GLU A 178 -4.52 -4.44 28.34
CA GLU A 178 -5.04 -3.24 29.03
C GLU A 178 -6.56 -3.20 29.13
N MET A 179 -7.28 -4.11 28.46
CA MET A 179 -8.74 -4.06 28.40
C MET A 179 -9.36 -5.37 28.91
N THR A 180 -10.47 -5.23 29.62
CA THR A 180 -11.42 -6.29 29.88
C THR A 180 -12.30 -6.52 28.63
N PRO A 181 -12.88 -7.72 28.45
CA PRO A 181 -13.76 -7.92 27.31
C PRO A 181 -15.04 -7.06 27.38
N GLU A 182 -15.43 -6.53 28.55
CA GLU A 182 -16.56 -5.58 28.68
C GLU A 182 -16.20 -4.23 28.05
N GLU A 183 -15.01 -3.71 28.35
CA GLU A 183 -14.51 -2.46 27.77
C GLU A 183 -14.35 -2.59 26.26
N VAL A 184 -13.92 -3.75 25.75
CA VAL A 184 -13.84 -4.01 24.30
C VAL A 184 -15.22 -3.98 23.66
N ILE A 185 -16.22 -4.61 24.28
CA ILE A 185 -17.60 -4.58 23.79
C ILE A 185 -18.14 -3.14 23.80
N GLN A 186 -17.86 -2.38 24.85
CA GLN A 186 -18.28 -0.99 24.97
C GLN A 186 -17.64 -0.10 23.89
N GLU A 187 -16.34 -0.22 23.63
CA GLU A 187 -15.65 0.49 22.54
C GLU A 187 -16.32 0.23 21.18
N ILE A 188 -16.72 -1.01 20.90
CA ILE A 188 -17.41 -1.35 19.64
C ILE A 188 -18.85 -0.83 19.61
N LEU A 189 -19.55 -0.80 20.75
CA LEU A 189 -20.86 -0.16 20.85
C LEU A 189 -20.75 1.34 20.55
N ASP A 190 -19.79 2.02 21.17
CA ASP A 190 -19.55 3.46 21.02
C ASP A 190 -19.12 3.83 19.61
N SER A 191 -18.39 2.94 18.92
CA SER A 191 -18.01 3.13 17.51
C SER A 191 -19.21 3.16 16.54
N GLY A 192 -20.37 2.66 16.96
CA GLY A 192 -21.54 2.52 16.08
C GLY A 192 -21.35 1.53 14.92
N LEU A 193 -20.35 0.63 15.01
CA LEU A 193 -20.09 -0.34 13.95
C LEU A 193 -21.29 -1.26 13.72
N ARG A 194 -21.65 -1.46 12.45
CA ARG A 194 -22.72 -2.35 12.02
C ARG A 194 -22.16 -3.44 11.11
N GLY A 195 -22.80 -4.62 11.11
CA GLY A 195 -22.42 -5.73 10.25
C GLY A 195 -22.44 -5.35 8.76
N ARG A 196 -21.32 -5.59 8.05
CA ARG A 196 -21.15 -5.23 6.64
C ARG A 196 -21.55 -6.33 5.64
N GLY A 197 -22.09 -7.45 6.14
CA GLY A 197 -22.60 -8.55 5.31
C GLY A 197 -24.03 -8.36 4.78
N GLY A 198 -24.58 -7.14 4.82
CA GLY A 198 -25.92 -6.81 4.32
C GLY A 198 -26.93 -6.41 5.40
N GLY A 199 -27.16 -7.26 6.41
CA GLY A 199 -28.22 -7.03 7.41
C GLY A 199 -28.00 -5.87 8.39
N GLY A 200 -26.79 -5.32 8.50
CA GLY A 200 -26.55 -4.10 9.27
C GLY A 200 -26.85 -4.19 10.77
N PHE A 201 -26.84 -5.38 11.37
CA PHE A 201 -27.06 -5.51 12.82
C PHE A 201 -25.91 -4.83 13.61
N PRO A 202 -26.17 -4.12 14.73
CA PRO A 202 -25.11 -3.48 15.52
C PRO A 202 -24.08 -4.50 16.03
N THR A 203 -22.82 -4.33 15.64
CA THR A 203 -21.75 -5.30 15.92
C THR A 203 -21.50 -5.43 17.42
N GLY A 204 -21.44 -4.32 18.15
CA GLY A 204 -21.24 -4.32 19.60
C GLY A 204 -22.38 -5.04 20.34
N MET A 205 -23.63 -4.87 19.89
CA MET A 205 -24.77 -5.58 20.47
C MET A 205 -24.67 -7.09 20.23
N LYS A 206 -24.24 -7.51 19.03
CA LYS A 206 -24.02 -8.93 18.73
C LYS A 206 -22.99 -9.54 19.68
N TRP A 207 -21.89 -8.82 19.94
CA TRP A 207 -20.84 -9.29 20.86
C TRP A 207 -21.32 -9.35 22.31
N LYS A 208 -22.08 -8.34 22.76
CA LYS A 208 -22.69 -8.32 24.10
C LYS A 208 -23.62 -9.51 24.33
N LEU A 209 -24.47 -9.84 23.35
CA LEU A 209 -25.36 -11.00 23.45
C LEU A 209 -24.56 -12.32 23.49
N ALA A 210 -23.58 -12.49 22.60
CA ALA A 210 -22.78 -13.71 22.52
C ALA A 210 -21.99 -14.00 23.81
N ARG A 211 -21.56 -12.96 24.52
CA ARG A 211 -20.86 -13.09 25.80
C ARG A 211 -21.74 -13.61 26.94
N ASN A 212 -23.03 -13.28 26.92
CA ASN A 212 -23.96 -13.58 28.01
C ASN A 212 -24.65 -14.95 27.84
N ILE A 213 -24.21 -15.74 26.86
CA ILE A 213 -24.62 -17.14 26.62
C ILE A 213 -23.57 -18.03 27.25
#